data_AF-A0A8T4XSZ2-F1
#
_entry.id   AF-A0A8T4XSZ2-F1
#
_cell.length_a   1.000
_cell.length_b   1.000
_cell.length_c   1.000
_cell.angle_alpha   90.00
_cell.angle_beta   90.00
_cell.angle_gamma   90.00
#
_symmetry.space_group_name_H-M   'P 1'
#
loop_
_entity.id
_entity.type
_entity.pdbx_description
1 polymer ?
#
loop_
_entity_poly.entity_id
_entity_poly.type
_entity_poly.pdbx_seq_one_letter_code
_entity_poly.pdbx_strand_id
1 'polypeptide(L)'
;MATKAFPSTPVGRRGRYVIVAILLATLLIGSAITLFPLEVFAIKDEAKRAEDLIKIAQKAESRVQALIDVVKSNNTIIEKIIDIGLNESFYGNITVFEEGSELLDKAEAAFSAESYGEAMQNATLAMEKFRDAFRGICTILQEAGFEEIEVEGRLIILGEAEGRPEYQAQGLLVAMNRCLERIEVLNNTLKSLSKDDIEEIQEVLYNAYLCLNISKAKELLSEPGHVAEVAHNLTLANRLMNQAHLMVKAMASAKCEERMERFMLRIEERIRRMIGNLSKTDLDEMAGLMGFRNIGEFQKALRGFLEEARERYKMGKIGEALGRLKLVERRIGEFTRLFEARQLPESEQEEGHLSLEVSVTKEVQKNFVTLKITVKNTGDVSIVFPNAAFGLIIEKKVANGNGGQDVWKPFYTPVSAQVLVTLDPREAREIAIKIQKPPEGIYRAVAHGWSKVSMEPVVAYSEEFSLP
;
A
#
# COMPACT_ATOMS: atom_id res chain seq x y z
N MET A 1 38.80 36.25 20.96
CA MET A 1 37.68 37.14 21.32
C MET A 1 36.98 37.61 20.05
N ALA A 2 35.65 37.42 19.99
CA ALA A 2 34.65 37.90 19.02
C ALA A 2 34.84 37.52 17.53
N THR A 3 34.20 36.46 17.00
CA THR A 3 32.82 36.36 16.45
C THR A 3 32.45 37.36 15.33
N LYS A 4 32.23 36.83 14.11
CA LYS A 4 30.95 37.00 13.37
C LYS A 4 30.85 36.03 12.20
N ALA A 5 29.75 35.30 12.21
CA ALA A 5 29.30 34.33 11.22
C ALA A 5 28.25 34.95 10.29
N PHE A 6 28.10 34.37 9.09
CA PHE A 6 26.95 34.47 8.18
C PHE A 6 26.90 33.20 7.30
N PRO A 7 25.75 32.83 6.72
CA PRO A 7 24.96 31.71 7.22
C PRO A 7 24.97 30.51 6.28
N SER A 8 24.88 29.31 6.87
CA SER A 8 24.58 28.07 6.17
C SER A 8 23.08 27.81 6.16
N THR A 9 22.50 27.65 4.97
CA THR A 9 21.23 26.95 4.80
C THR A 9 21.47 25.46 4.68
N PRO A 10 20.64 24.61 5.32
CA PRO A 10 20.33 23.31 4.75
C PRO A 10 18.82 23.17 4.52
N VAL A 11 18.49 22.95 3.25
CA VAL A 11 17.26 22.31 2.80
C VAL A 11 17.25 20.88 3.32
N GLY A 12 16.23 20.52 4.12
CA GLY A 12 16.16 19.22 4.78
C GLY A 12 14.74 18.64 4.84
N ARG A 13 14.34 18.02 3.72
CA ARG A 13 13.35 16.93 3.54
C ARG A 13 12.48 16.57 4.76
N ARG A 14 11.20 16.94 4.73
CA ARG A 14 10.12 16.23 5.45
C ARG A 14 9.06 15.79 4.45
N GLY A 15 9.12 14.51 4.09
CA GLY A 15 8.20 13.88 3.15
C GLY A 15 8.58 12.43 2.90
N ARG A 16 8.64 11.60 3.95
CA ARG A 16 8.94 10.16 3.83
C ARG A 16 8.13 9.24 4.76
N TYR A 17 7.11 9.73 5.46
CA TYR A 17 6.37 8.88 6.42
C TYR A 17 5.02 8.35 5.91
N VAL A 18 4.61 8.63 4.67
CA VAL A 18 3.34 8.12 4.11
C VAL A 18 3.53 6.94 3.14
N ILE A 19 4.74 6.70 2.62
CA ILE A 19 5.01 5.63 1.64
C ILE A 19 5.20 4.26 2.32
N VAL A 20 5.46 4.21 3.64
CA VAL A 20 5.77 2.97 4.36
C VAL A 20 4.53 2.13 4.70
N ALA A 21 3.33 2.71 4.71
CA ALA A 21 2.11 1.98 5.02
C ALA A 21 1.54 1.16 3.83
N ILE A 22 1.89 1.53 2.59
CA ILE A 22 1.37 0.89 1.38
C ILE A 22 2.22 -0.32 0.95
N LEU A 23 3.51 -0.35 1.31
CA LEU A 23 4.45 -1.43 0.96
C LEU A 23 4.34 -2.69 1.83
N LEU A 24 3.65 -2.62 2.97
CA LEU A 24 3.39 -3.77 3.86
C LEU A 24 2.25 -4.66 3.36
N ALA A 25 1.39 -4.16 2.46
CA ALA A 25 0.31 -4.95 1.85
C ALA A 25 0.78 -5.81 0.66
N THR A 26 1.89 -5.44 0.01
CA THR A 26 2.44 -6.14 -1.16
C THR A 26 3.34 -7.33 -0.83
N LEU A 27 3.72 -7.52 0.44
CA LEU A 27 4.63 -8.60 0.85
C LEU A 27 3.94 -9.94 1.18
N LEU A 28 2.61 -10.03 1.09
CA LEU A 28 1.83 -11.23 1.43
C LEU A 28 1.45 -12.11 0.23
N ILE A 29 1.98 -11.86 -0.97
CA ILE A 29 1.69 -12.69 -2.17
C ILE A 29 2.86 -13.65 -2.50
N GLY A 30 3.91 -13.68 -1.67
CA GLY A 30 5.17 -14.37 -1.98
C GLY A 30 5.41 -15.73 -1.33
N SER A 31 4.39 -16.45 -0.84
CA SER A 31 4.60 -17.78 -0.25
C SER A 31 3.38 -18.69 -0.41
N ALA A 32 3.30 -19.37 -1.53
CA ALA A 32 2.54 -20.61 -1.65
C ALA A 32 3.44 -21.65 -2.31
N ILE A 33 4.02 -22.53 -1.48
CA ILE A 33 4.09 -23.99 -1.62
C ILE A 33 4.84 -24.47 -0.36
N THR A 34 4.07 -24.87 0.66
CA THR A 34 4.35 -26.04 1.52
C THR A 34 3.02 -26.43 2.17
N LEU A 35 2.62 -27.68 1.93
CA LEU A 35 1.40 -28.34 2.41
C LEU A 35 1.28 -28.34 3.95
N PHE A 36 0.07 -28.16 4.48
CA PHE A 36 -0.65 -29.01 5.46
C PHE A 36 -1.91 -28.27 6.02
N PRO A 37 -2.97 -28.99 6.46
CA PRO A 37 -4.35 -28.50 6.53
C PRO A 37 -4.74 -28.01 7.92
N LEU A 38 -5.52 -26.93 7.99
CA LEU A 38 -6.40 -26.61 9.12
C LEU A 38 -7.65 -25.90 8.61
N GLU A 39 -8.75 -26.66 8.56
CA GLU A 39 -10.15 -26.23 8.50
C GLU A 39 -10.34 -25.19 9.64
N VAL A 40 -10.69 -23.92 9.42
CA VAL A 40 -12.05 -23.37 9.19
C VAL A 40 -11.93 -21.90 8.65
N PHE A 41 -10.77 -21.49 8.13
CA PHE A 41 -10.56 -20.17 7.47
C PHE A 41 -10.46 -20.26 5.93
N ALA A 42 -10.68 -21.43 5.34
CA ALA A 42 -10.19 -21.83 4.01
C ALA A 42 -10.83 -21.11 2.80
N ILE A 43 -12.13 -20.76 2.85
CA ILE A 43 -12.88 -20.45 1.62
C ILE A 43 -12.35 -19.19 0.89
N LYS A 44 -11.95 -18.13 1.61
CA LYS A 44 -11.43 -16.90 0.99
C LYS A 44 -9.98 -17.01 0.48
N ASP A 45 -9.18 -17.91 1.07
CA ASP A 45 -7.80 -18.15 0.61
C ASP A 45 -7.80 -19.08 -0.61
N GLU A 46 -8.71 -20.07 -0.63
CA GLU A 46 -8.83 -21.05 -1.70
C GLU A 46 -9.34 -20.43 -3.02
N ALA A 47 -10.34 -19.56 -2.95
CA ALA A 47 -10.81 -18.79 -4.11
C ALA A 47 -9.68 -17.95 -4.72
N LYS A 48 -8.93 -17.22 -3.89
CA LYS A 48 -7.82 -16.39 -4.39
C LYS A 48 -6.70 -17.24 -5.02
N ARG A 49 -6.38 -18.39 -4.41
CA ARG A 49 -5.37 -19.32 -4.96
C ARG A 49 -5.81 -19.90 -6.30
N ALA A 50 -7.08 -20.29 -6.43
CA ALA A 50 -7.63 -20.78 -7.68
C ALA A 50 -7.59 -19.70 -8.78
N GLU A 51 -7.97 -18.46 -8.45
CA GLU A 51 -7.91 -17.31 -9.36
C GLU A 51 -6.47 -17.03 -9.83
N ASP A 52 -5.51 -17.02 -8.90
CA ASP A 52 -4.10 -16.79 -9.22
C ASP A 52 -3.53 -17.91 -10.10
N LEU A 53 -3.93 -19.17 -9.88
CA LEU A 53 -3.48 -20.30 -10.69
C LEU A 53 -4.04 -20.25 -12.12
N ILE A 54 -5.33 -19.91 -12.28
CA ILE A 54 -5.95 -19.70 -13.60
C ILE A 54 -5.22 -18.59 -14.37
N LYS A 55 -4.91 -17.47 -13.73
CA LYS A 55 -4.14 -16.37 -14.35
C LYS A 55 -2.75 -16.80 -14.81
N ILE A 56 -2.11 -17.75 -14.11
CA ILE A 56 -0.82 -18.30 -14.53
C ILE A 56 -1.01 -19.21 -15.74
N ALA A 57 -2.05 -20.04 -15.76
CA ALA A 57 -2.38 -20.91 -16.87
C ALA A 57 -2.70 -20.12 -18.15
N GLN A 58 -3.53 -19.06 -18.07
CA GLN A 58 -3.82 -18.15 -19.20
C GLN A 58 -2.55 -17.51 -19.78
N LYS A 59 -1.60 -17.12 -18.92
CA LYS A 59 -0.30 -16.59 -19.37
C LYS A 59 0.56 -17.66 -20.03
N ALA A 60 0.47 -18.91 -19.59
CA ALA A 60 1.17 -20.02 -20.22
C ALA A 60 0.57 -20.29 -21.60
N GLU A 61 -0.76 -20.41 -21.70
CA GLU A 61 -1.51 -20.54 -22.94
C GLU A 61 -1.10 -19.47 -23.97
N SER A 62 -1.18 -18.19 -23.59
CA SER A 62 -0.84 -17.06 -24.47
C SER A 62 0.57 -17.17 -25.07
N ARG A 63 1.54 -17.66 -24.28
CA ARG A 63 2.92 -17.84 -24.75
C ARG A 63 3.07 -18.98 -25.74
N VAL A 64 2.39 -20.09 -25.49
CA VAL A 64 2.43 -21.24 -26.41
C VAL A 64 1.70 -20.89 -27.70
N GLN A 65 0.55 -20.22 -27.61
CA GLN A 65 -0.17 -19.69 -28.77
C GLN A 65 0.71 -18.77 -29.61
N ALA A 66 1.39 -17.81 -28.99
CA ALA A 66 2.29 -16.90 -29.70
C ALA A 66 3.43 -17.65 -30.43
N LEU A 67 4.00 -18.70 -29.81
CA LEU A 67 4.99 -19.56 -30.48
C LEU A 67 4.37 -20.30 -31.68
N ILE A 68 3.19 -20.90 -31.50
CA ILE A 68 2.47 -21.58 -32.58
C ILE A 68 2.20 -20.63 -33.75
N ASP A 69 1.76 -19.39 -33.46
CA ASP A 69 1.45 -18.39 -34.47
C ASP A 69 2.70 -17.95 -35.24
N VAL A 70 3.82 -17.74 -34.55
CA VAL A 70 5.11 -17.42 -35.18
C VAL A 70 5.54 -18.55 -36.12
N VAL A 71 5.40 -19.81 -35.69
CA VAL A 71 5.75 -20.96 -36.53
C VAL A 71 4.81 -21.05 -37.74
N LYS A 72 3.49 -20.98 -37.55
CA LYS A 72 2.49 -21.06 -38.63
C LYS A 72 2.58 -19.92 -39.64
N SER A 73 2.94 -18.72 -39.20
CA SER A 73 3.04 -17.54 -40.06
C SER A 73 4.35 -17.44 -40.83
N ASN A 74 5.34 -18.28 -40.51
CA ASN A 74 6.64 -18.29 -41.16
C ASN A 74 6.77 -19.49 -42.12
N ASN A 75 6.54 -19.24 -43.41
CA ASN A 75 6.60 -20.27 -44.45
C ASN A 75 7.94 -21.02 -44.46
N THR A 76 9.06 -20.34 -44.23
CA THR A 76 10.39 -20.97 -44.20
C THR A 76 10.50 -22.00 -43.06
N ILE A 77 9.90 -21.73 -41.90
CA ILE A 77 9.90 -22.67 -40.78
C ILE A 77 9.04 -23.89 -41.13
N ILE A 78 7.82 -23.66 -41.64
CA ILE A 78 6.89 -24.74 -42.01
C ILE A 78 7.47 -25.62 -43.12
N GLU A 79 8.06 -25.04 -44.16
CA GLU A 79 8.70 -25.78 -45.24
C GLU A 79 9.81 -26.69 -44.69
N LYS A 80 10.68 -26.18 -43.82
CA LYS A 80 11.72 -27.00 -43.19
C LYS A 80 11.15 -28.13 -42.34
N ILE A 81 10.10 -27.88 -41.54
CA ILE A 81 9.43 -28.91 -40.73
C ILE A 81 8.84 -30.02 -41.63
N ILE A 82 8.26 -29.64 -42.77
CA ILE A 82 7.72 -30.59 -43.76
C ILE A 82 8.85 -31.39 -44.42
N ASP A 83 9.94 -30.73 -44.82
CA ASP A 83 11.08 -31.36 -45.49
C ASP A 83 11.73 -32.47 -44.65
N ILE A 84 11.76 -32.31 -43.33
CA ILE A 84 12.28 -33.32 -42.39
C ILE A 84 11.21 -34.31 -41.92
N GLY A 85 9.97 -34.20 -42.39
CA GLY A 85 8.89 -35.12 -42.07
C GLY A 85 8.27 -34.97 -40.67
N LEU A 86 8.50 -33.84 -39.98
CA LEU A 86 7.96 -33.58 -38.63
C LEU A 86 6.61 -32.85 -38.63
N ASN A 87 5.98 -32.70 -39.79
CA ASN A 87 4.70 -32.00 -39.93
C ASN A 87 3.59 -32.59 -39.04
N GLU A 88 3.44 -33.92 -39.05
CA GLU A 88 2.45 -34.60 -38.19
C GLU A 88 2.74 -34.39 -36.70
N SER A 89 4.01 -34.47 -36.28
CA SER A 89 4.44 -34.20 -34.91
C SER A 89 4.14 -32.76 -34.48
N PHE A 90 4.32 -31.79 -35.39
CA PHE A 90 4.00 -30.38 -35.11
C PHE A 90 2.50 -30.18 -34.87
N TYR A 91 1.66 -30.69 -35.78
CA TYR A 91 0.21 -30.62 -35.59
C TYR A 91 -0.30 -31.44 -34.40
N GLY A 92 0.36 -32.55 -34.07
CA GLY A 92 0.08 -33.29 -32.84
C GLY A 92 0.33 -32.46 -31.58
N ASN A 93 1.39 -31.65 -31.53
CA ASN A 93 1.63 -30.73 -30.41
C ASN A 93 0.61 -29.58 -30.37
N ILE A 94 0.06 -29.15 -31.51
CA ILE A 94 -1.05 -28.20 -31.54
C ILE A 94 -2.30 -28.81 -30.91
N THR A 95 -2.60 -30.09 -31.18
CA THR A 95 -3.70 -30.79 -30.52
C THR A 95 -3.50 -30.88 -29.00
N VAL A 96 -2.27 -31.16 -28.52
CA VAL A 96 -1.96 -31.13 -27.07
C VAL A 96 -2.20 -29.74 -26.47
N PHE A 97 -1.88 -28.67 -27.20
CA PHE A 97 -2.19 -27.31 -26.78
C PHE A 97 -3.70 -27.04 -26.71
N GLU A 98 -4.47 -27.51 -27.69
CA GLU A 98 -5.94 -27.40 -27.71
C GLU A 98 -6.57 -28.15 -26.52
N GLU A 99 -6.10 -29.37 -26.21
CA GLU A 99 -6.51 -30.11 -25.00
C GLU A 99 -6.24 -29.32 -23.71
N GLY A 100 -5.10 -28.62 -23.65
CA GLY A 100 -4.76 -27.74 -22.53
C GLY A 100 -5.72 -26.55 -22.40
N SER A 101 -6.14 -25.97 -23.53
CA SER A 101 -7.08 -24.85 -23.58
C SER A 101 -8.48 -25.27 -23.11
N GLU A 102 -8.95 -26.44 -23.52
CA GLU A 102 -10.22 -27.01 -23.02
C GLU A 102 -10.21 -27.26 -21.50
N LEU A 103 -9.05 -27.66 -20.94
CA LEU A 103 -8.89 -27.81 -19.49
C LEU A 103 -8.91 -26.47 -18.77
N LEU A 104 -8.35 -25.42 -19.38
CA LEU A 104 -8.40 -24.06 -18.81
C LEU A 104 -9.84 -23.52 -18.80
N ASP A 105 -10.61 -23.73 -19.88
CA ASP A 105 -12.03 -23.38 -19.91
C ASP A 105 -12.83 -24.11 -18.82
N LYS A 106 -12.55 -25.41 -18.60
CA LYS A 106 -13.13 -26.18 -17.49
C LYS A 106 -12.72 -25.61 -16.13
N ALA A 107 -11.49 -25.11 -15.99
CA ALA A 107 -11.03 -24.49 -14.76
C ALA A 107 -11.79 -23.18 -14.47
N GLU A 108 -12.00 -22.34 -15.48
CA GLU A 108 -12.77 -21.09 -15.37
C GLU A 108 -14.26 -21.35 -15.07
N ALA A 109 -14.84 -22.37 -15.70
CA ALA A 109 -16.21 -22.80 -15.43
C ALA A 109 -16.35 -23.32 -13.98
N ALA A 110 -15.43 -24.17 -13.52
CA ALA A 110 -15.41 -24.67 -12.15
C ALA A 110 -15.21 -23.54 -11.12
N PHE A 111 -14.35 -22.56 -11.43
CA PHE A 111 -14.16 -21.37 -10.60
C PHE A 111 -15.45 -20.56 -10.47
N SER A 112 -16.15 -20.33 -11.59
CA SER A 112 -17.44 -19.62 -11.63
C SER A 112 -18.55 -20.37 -10.89
N ALA A 113 -18.45 -21.69 -10.81
CA ALA A 113 -19.33 -22.56 -10.02
C ALA A 113 -18.91 -22.68 -8.54
N GLU A 114 -17.93 -21.88 -8.08
CA GLU A 114 -17.33 -21.92 -6.74
C GLU A 114 -16.69 -23.28 -6.35
N SER A 115 -16.40 -24.13 -7.35
CA SER A 115 -15.68 -25.41 -7.20
C SER A 115 -14.16 -25.18 -7.30
N TYR A 116 -13.59 -24.50 -6.29
CA TYR A 116 -12.19 -24.05 -6.34
C TYR A 116 -11.16 -25.18 -6.42
N GLY A 117 -11.42 -26.32 -5.78
CA GLY A 117 -10.54 -27.49 -5.86
C GLY A 117 -10.43 -28.06 -7.28
N GLU A 118 -11.56 -28.20 -7.95
CA GLU A 118 -11.64 -28.65 -9.34
C GLU A 118 -11.05 -27.62 -10.31
N ALA A 119 -11.30 -26.32 -10.06
CA ALA A 119 -10.67 -25.23 -10.79
C ALA A 119 -9.13 -25.31 -10.73
N MET A 120 -8.57 -25.52 -9.53
CA MET A 120 -7.13 -25.66 -9.35
C MET A 120 -6.57 -26.92 -10.03
N GLN A 121 -7.29 -28.04 -9.96
CA GLN A 121 -6.88 -29.28 -10.62
C GLN A 121 -6.84 -29.11 -12.15
N ASN A 122 -7.92 -28.60 -12.74
CA ASN A 122 -8.02 -28.37 -14.18
C ASN A 122 -6.97 -27.36 -14.67
N ALA A 123 -6.74 -26.25 -13.93
CA ALA A 123 -5.70 -25.28 -14.26
C ALA A 123 -4.29 -25.88 -14.22
N THR A 124 -4.02 -26.78 -13.27
CA THR A 124 -2.73 -27.48 -13.16
C THR A 124 -2.52 -28.40 -14.36
N LEU A 125 -3.52 -29.21 -14.73
CA LEU A 125 -3.46 -30.10 -15.89
C LEU A 125 -3.31 -29.32 -17.20
N ALA A 126 -4.00 -28.18 -17.34
CA ALA A 126 -3.84 -27.28 -18.48
C ALA A 126 -2.38 -26.80 -18.61
N MET A 127 -1.77 -26.36 -17.51
CA MET A 127 -0.36 -25.94 -17.49
C MET A 127 0.63 -27.05 -17.85
N GLU A 128 0.34 -28.31 -17.51
CA GLU A 128 1.14 -29.46 -17.94
C GLU A 128 1.06 -29.64 -19.46
N LYS A 129 -0.16 -29.63 -20.01
CA LYS A 129 -0.38 -29.73 -21.47
C LYS A 129 0.31 -28.60 -22.23
N PHE A 130 0.21 -27.35 -21.76
CA PHE A 130 0.91 -26.23 -22.39
C PHE A 130 2.43 -26.39 -22.35
N ARG A 131 2.97 -26.91 -21.24
CA ARG A 131 4.42 -27.17 -21.13
C ARG A 131 4.88 -28.24 -22.10
N ASP A 132 4.09 -29.30 -22.25
CA ASP A 132 4.41 -30.41 -23.15
C ASP A 132 4.34 -29.96 -24.61
N ALA A 133 3.29 -29.24 -25.01
CA ALA A 133 3.17 -28.65 -26.34
C ALA A 133 4.33 -27.68 -26.64
N PHE A 134 4.67 -26.79 -25.69
CA PHE A 134 5.79 -25.86 -25.85
C PHE A 134 7.12 -26.60 -26.08
N ARG A 135 7.41 -27.62 -25.26
CA ARG A 135 8.62 -28.42 -25.40
C ARG A 135 8.67 -29.16 -26.72
N GLY A 136 7.59 -29.83 -27.11
CA GLY A 136 7.52 -30.56 -28.36
C GLY A 136 7.73 -29.66 -29.57
N ILE A 137 7.12 -28.47 -29.58
CA ILE A 137 7.33 -27.48 -30.65
C ILE A 137 8.79 -27.02 -30.68
N CYS A 138 9.39 -26.68 -29.53
CA CYS A 138 10.80 -26.28 -29.48
C CYS A 138 11.76 -27.39 -29.97
N THR A 139 11.50 -28.66 -29.61
CA THR A 139 12.28 -29.81 -30.09
C THR A 139 12.18 -29.95 -31.61
N ILE A 140 10.97 -29.82 -32.19
CA ILE A 140 10.76 -29.88 -33.63
C ILE A 140 11.52 -28.77 -34.35
N LEU A 141 11.50 -27.55 -33.81
CA LEU A 141 12.21 -26.41 -34.39
C LEU A 141 13.73 -26.60 -34.35
N GLN A 142 14.23 -27.18 -33.25
CA GLN A 142 15.64 -27.54 -33.13
C GLN A 142 16.03 -28.61 -34.16
N GLU A 143 15.21 -29.66 -34.35
CA GLU A 143 15.43 -30.69 -35.37
C GLU A 143 15.34 -30.14 -36.80
N ALA A 144 14.54 -29.09 -37.02
CA ALA A 144 14.50 -28.32 -38.27
C ALA A 144 15.69 -27.35 -38.46
N GLY A 145 16.67 -27.37 -37.54
CA GLY A 145 17.91 -26.62 -37.63
C GLY A 145 17.75 -25.13 -37.30
N PHE A 146 16.78 -24.77 -36.47
CA PHE A 146 16.68 -23.43 -35.89
C PHE A 146 17.36 -23.39 -34.52
N GLU A 147 18.28 -22.43 -34.34
CA GLU A 147 18.99 -22.21 -33.06
C GLU A 147 18.35 -21.12 -32.20
N GLU A 148 17.51 -20.27 -32.79
CA GLU A 148 16.78 -19.23 -32.09
C GLU A 148 15.51 -18.80 -32.84
N ILE A 149 14.49 -18.37 -32.10
CA ILE A 149 13.24 -17.82 -32.63
C ILE A 149 12.80 -16.63 -31.78
N GLU A 150 12.37 -15.54 -32.43
CA GLU A 150 11.79 -14.40 -31.74
C GLU A 150 10.27 -14.53 -31.60
N VAL A 151 9.77 -14.53 -30.37
CA VAL A 151 8.33 -14.54 -30.04
C VAL A 151 8.00 -13.30 -29.22
N GLU A 152 7.10 -12.45 -29.73
CA GLU A 152 6.66 -11.22 -29.07
C GLU A 152 7.83 -10.29 -28.61
N GLY A 153 8.87 -10.15 -29.43
CA GLY A 153 10.03 -9.33 -29.08
C GLY A 153 11.02 -10.01 -28.11
N ARG A 154 10.88 -11.32 -27.88
CA ARG A 154 11.80 -12.10 -27.04
C ARG A 154 12.47 -13.20 -27.84
N LEU A 155 13.79 -13.21 -27.78
CA LEU A 155 14.61 -14.26 -28.37
C LEU A 155 14.54 -15.54 -27.51
N ILE A 156 14.05 -16.63 -28.10
CA ILE A 156 14.05 -17.99 -27.56
C ILE A 156 15.22 -18.72 -28.21
N ILE A 157 16.21 -19.13 -27.43
CA ILE A 157 17.35 -19.91 -27.93
C ILE A 157 16.96 -21.40 -27.93
N LEU A 158 16.93 -21.99 -29.12
CA LEU A 158 16.54 -23.36 -29.46
C LEU A 158 17.82 -24.22 -29.60
N GLY A 159 18.52 -24.47 -28.48
CA GLY A 159 19.81 -25.18 -28.52
C GLY A 159 20.11 -25.97 -27.26
N GLU A 160 20.13 -27.30 -27.43
CA GLU A 160 20.67 -28.37 -26.56
C GLU A 160 19.91 -28.71 -25.27
N ALA A 161 18.66 -29.18 -25.42
CA ALA A 161 17.89 -29.86 -24.37
C ALA A 161 18.37 -31.31 -24.07
N GLU A 162 19.15 -31.93 -24.96
CA GLU A 162 19.78 -33.23 -24.73
C GLU A 162 21.29 -33.05 -24.58
N GLY A 163 21.78 -33.03 -23.33
CA GLY A 163 23.21 -33.13 -23.02
C GLY A 163 23.84 -31.97 -22.27
N ARG A 164 23.19 -30.80 -22.17
CA ARG A 164 23.64 -29.71 -21.28
C ARG A 164 22.80 -29.68 -20.00
N PRO A 165 23.37 -29.98 -18.82
CA PRO A 165 22.64 -29.88 -17.55
C PRO A 165 22.27 -28.42 -17.19
N GLU A 166 22.74 -27.45 -17.98
CA GLU A 166 22.38 -26.02 -17.96
C GLU A 166 20.89 -25.76 -18.22
N TYR A 167 20.22 -26.55 -19.07
CA TYR A 167 18.78 -26.37 -19.39
C TYR A 167 17.84 -27.20 -18.50
N GLN A 168 18.28 -28.37 -17.99
CA GLN A 168 17.49 -29.15 -17.04
C GLN A 168 17.35 -28.47 -15.67
N ALA A 169 18.23 -27.53 -15.35
CA ALA A 169 18.25 -26.85 -14.06
C ALA A 169 18.13 -25.32 -14.16
N GLN A 170 17.70 -24.77 -15.31
CA GLN A 170 17.47 -23.32 -15.44
C GLN A 170 16.43 -22.81 -14.43
N GLY A 171 15.46 -23.67 -14.04
CA GLY A 171 14.55 -23.40 -12.93
C GLY A 171 15.26 -23.16 -11.60
N LEU A 172 16.34 -23.89 -11.30
CA LEU A 172 17.16 -23.69 -10.10
C LEU A 172 17.92 -22.36 -10.17
N LEU A 173 18.53 -22.02 -11.31
CA LEU A 173 19.20 -20.73 -11.48
C LEU A 173 18.23 -19.56 -11.35
N VAL A 174 17.03 -19.66 -11.95
CA VAL A 174 15.97 -18.67 -11.79
C VAL A 174 15.52 -18.57 -10.33
N ALA A 175 15.35 -19.69 -9.64
CA ALA A 175 14.97 -19.70 -8.23
C ALA A 175 16.06 -19.10 -7.33
N MET A 176 17.34 -19.36 -7.61
CA MET A 176 18.46 -18.75 -6.90
C MET A 176 18.50 -17.23 -7.11
N ASN A 177 18.34 -16.75 -8.35
CA ASN A 177 18.26 -15.31 -8.64
C ASN A 177 17.09 -14.64 -7.91
N ARG A 178 15.90 -15.26 -7.92
CA ARG A 178 14.76 -14.77 -7.13
C ARG A 178 15.04 -14.74 -5.63
N CYS A 179 15.79 -15.71 -5.11
CA CYS A 179 16.19 -15.74 -3.71
C CYS A 179 17.17 -14.59 -3.39
N LEU A 180 18.12 -14.30 -4.29
CA LEU A 180 19.02 -13.14 -4.18
C LEU A 180 18.26 -11.81 -4.20
N GLU A 181 17.29 -11.65 -5.10
CA GLU A 181 16.42 -10.46 -5.14
C GLU A 181 15.68 -10.28 -3.80
N ARG A 182 15.16 -11.37 -3.21
CA ARG A 182 14.50 -11.33 -1.90
C ARG A 182 15.46 -10.94 -0.77
N ILE A 183 16.71 -11.44 -0.79
CA ILE A 183 17.77 -11.01 0.14
C ILE A 183 18.01 -9.51 0.00
N GLU A 184 18.12 -9.00 -1.23
CA GLU A 184 18.36 -7.59 -1.48
C GLU A 184 17.22 -6.71 -0.97
N VAL A 185 15.97 -7.07 -1.25
CA VAL A 185 14.78 -6.37 -0.75
C VAL A 185 14.77 -6.34 0.78
N LEU A 186 15.09 -7.46 1.43
CA LEU A 186 15.15 -7.52 2.89
C LEU A 186 16.28 -6.64 3.44
N ASN A 187 17.49 -6.72 2.86
CA ASN A 187 18.61 -5.85 3.21
C ASN A 187 18.27 -4.38 3.05
N ASN A 188 17.60 -4.00 1.95
CA ASN A 188 17.14 -2.63 1.71
C ASN A 188 16.15 -2.16 2.77
N THR A 189 15.28 -3.05 3.27
CA THR A 189 14.34 -2.76 4.36
C THR A 189 15.08 -2.52 5.68
N LEU A 190 16.13 -3.31 5.95
CA LEU A 190 16.92 -3.23 7.18
C LEU A 190 17.86 -2.00 7.22
N LYS A 191 18.18 -1.36 6.09
CA LYS A 191 19.04 -0.16 6.04
C LYS A 191 18.57 1.01 6.91
N SER A 192 17.28 1.07 7.25
CA SER A 192 16.71 2.12 8.09
C SER A 192 16.84 1.86 9.60
N LEU A 193 17.34 0.69 10.01
CA LEU A 193 17.50 0.28 11.40
C LEU A 193 18.95 0.49 11.87
N SER A 194 19.17 0.52 13.19
CA SER A 194 20.53 0.56 13.76
C SER A 194 21.29 -0.72 13.42
N LYS A 195 22.61 -0.59 13.21
CA LYS A 195 23.48 -1.73 12.90
C LYS A 195 23.43 -2.80 13.99
N ASP A 196 23.47 -2.38 15.25
CA ASP A 196 23.46 -3.27 16.41
C ASP A 196 22.16 -4.10 16.50
N ASP A 197 21.03 -3.56 16.03
CA ASP A 197 19.76 -4.29 16.04
C ASP A 197 19.77 -5.42 14.98
N ILE A 198 20.46 -5.22 13.86
CA ILE A 198 20.34 -6.08 12.66
C ILE A 198 21.54 -6.99 12.41
N GLU A 199 22.59 -6.95 13.25
CA GLU A 199 23.85 -7.68 13.04
C GLU A 199 23.62 -9.18 12.82
N GLU A 200 22.89 -9.84 13.73
CA GLU A 200 22.58 -11.27 13.61
C GLU A 200 21.74 -11.58 12.35
N ILE A 201 20.82 -10.68 11.97
CA ILE A 201 19.99 -10.85 10.78
C ILE A 201 20.85 -10.72 9.51
N GLN A 202 21.78 -9.77 9.50
CA GLN A 202 22.70 -9.56 8.40
C GLN A 202 23.66 -10.74 8.23
N GLU A 203 24.12 -11.34 9.33
CA GLU A 203 24.93 -12.56 9.28
C GLU A 203 24.16 -13.73 8.66
N VAL A 204 22.91 -13.96 9.08
CA VAL A 204 22.06 -15.01 8.50
C VAL A 204 21.81 -14.77 7.00
N LEU A 205 21.57 -13.52 6.60
CA LEU A 205 21.38 -13.16 5.19
C LEU A 205 22.66 -13.29 4.37
N TYR A 206 23.81 -12.97 4.95
CA TYR A 206 25.09 -13.17 4.31
C TYR A 206 25.38 -14.66 4.08
N ASN A 207 25.08 -15.52 5.06
CA ASN A 207 25.20 -16.97 4.90
C ASN A 207 24.24 -17.49 3.81
N ALA A 208 23.00 -16.97 3.73
CA ALA A 208 22.08 -17.31 2.65
C ALA A 208 22.62 -16.89 1.27
N TYR A 209 23.24 -15.70 1.19
CA TYR A 209 23.87 -15.19 -0.03
C TYR A 209 25.03 -16.08 -0.49
N LEU A 210 25.88 -16.57 0.43
CA LEU A 210 26.98 -17.48 0.10
C LEU A 210 26.48 -18.80 -0.52
N CYS A 211 25.34 -19.31 -0.06
CA CYS A 211 24.70 -20.49 -0.68
C CYS A 211 24.17 -20.23 -2.10
N LEU A 212 24.05 -18.96 -2.53
CA LEU A 212 23.42 -18.57 -3.78
C LEU A 212 24.44 -18.13 -4.86
N ASN A 213 25.67 -18.65 -4.82
CA ASN A 213 26.69 -18.34 -5.82
C ASN A 213 26.29 -18.84 -7.22
N ILE A 214 25.78 -17.93 -8.06
CA ILE A 214 25.28 -18.24 -9.41
C ILE A 214 26.38 -18.76 -10.32
N SER A 215 27.60 -18.23 -10.24
CA SER A 215 28.72 -18.70 -11.07
C SER A 215 29.06 -20.14 -10.71
N LYS A 216 29.14 -20.45 -9.41
CA LYS A 216 29.42 -21.82 -8.96
C LYS A 216 28.28 -22.77 -9.28
N ALA A 217 27.03 -22.31 -9.17
CA ALA A 217 25.87 -23.10 -9.57
C ALA A 217 25.89 -23.40 -11.07
N LYS A 218 26.28 -22.44 -11.92
CA LYS A 218 26.46 -22.70 -13.36
C LYS A 218 27.51 -23.77 -13.61
N GLU A 219 28.68 -23.67 -12.99
CA GLU A 219 29.74 -24.70 -13.10
C GLU A 219 29.22 -26.10 -12.69
N LEU A 220 28.58 -26.20 -11.52
CA LEU A 220 28.01 -27.46 -11.03
C LEU A 220 26.92 -28.00 -11.97
N LEU A 221 26.10 -27.12 -12.53
CA LEU A 221 25.07 -27.51 -13.50
C LEU A 221 25.62 -27.79 -14.90
N SER A 222 26.90 -27.58 -15.18
CA SER A 222 27.56 -28.06 -16.40
C SER A 222 28.12 -29.48 -16.23
N GLU A 223 28.26 -29.97 -14.99
CA GLU A 223 28.76 -31.31 -14.68
C GLU A 223 27.60 -32.32 -14.43
N PRO A 224 27.66 -33.55 -14.97
CA PRO A 224 26.65 -34.57 -14.72
C PRO A 224 26.53 -34.91 -13.22
N GLY A 225 25.30 -35.03 -12.70
CA GLY A 225 25.03 -35.53 -11.35
C GLY A 225 25.09 -34.50 -10.20
N HIS A 226 25.43 -33.23 -10.47
CA HIS A 226 25.61 -32.20 -9.43
C HIS A 226 24.37 -31.32 -9.20
N VAL A 227 23.24 -31.63 -9.85
CA VAL A 227 21.95 -30.92 -9.68
C VAL A 227 21.46 -30.97 -8.23
N ALA A 228 21.69 -32.09 -7.54
CA ALA A 228 21.28 -32.28 -6.15
C ALA A 228 22.00 -31.30 -5.20
N GLU A 229 23.26 -30.97 -5.47
CA GLU A 229 24.04 -30.02 -4.67
C GLU A 229 23.50 -28.59 -4.83
N VAL A 230 23.18 -28.18 -6.06
CA VAL A 230 22.59 -26.86 -6.32
C VAL A 230 21.19 -26.75 -5.68
N ALA A 231 20.38 -27.80 -5.77
CA ALA A 231 19.09 -27.86 -5.10
C ALA A 231 19.22 -27.82 -3.56
N HIS A 232 20.23 -28.50 -3.01
CA HIS A 232 20.54 -28.46 -1.58
C HIS A 232 20.94 -27.05 -1.13
N ASN A 233 21.83 -26.38 -1.86
CA ASN A 233 22.26 -25.01 -1.59
C ASN A 233 21.09 -24.02 -1.63
N LEU A 234 20.22 -24.14 -2.64
CA LEU A 234 19.00 -23.33 -2.71
C LEU A 234 18.05 -23.59 -1.52
N THR A 235 17.93 -24.85 -1.08
CA THR A 235 17.11 -25.22 0.07
C THR A 235 17.66 -24.63 1.37
N LEU A 236 18.98 -24.70 1.57
CA LEU A 236 19.67 -24.07 2.70
C LEU A 236 19.49 -22.55 2.70
N ALA A 237 19.66 -21.91 1.54
CA ALA A 237 19.45 -20.46 1.39
C ALA A 237 18.01 -20.07 1.76
N ASN A 238 17.00 -20.83 1.30
CA ASN A 238 15.60 -20.58 1.65
C ASN A 238 15.32 -20.77 3.16
N ARG A 239 15.95 -21.76 3.80
CA ARG A 239 15.84 -21.96 5.25
C ARG A 239 16.42 -20.77 6.02
N LEU A 240 17.61 -20.30 5.65
CA LEU A 240 18.25 -19.14 6.25
C LEU A 240 17.42 -17.87 6.02
N MET A 241 16.87 -17.69 4.82
CA MET A 241 15.95 -16.59 4.51
C MET A 241 14.71 -16.60 5.39
N ASN A 242 14.11 -17.77 5.63
CA ASN A 242 12.97 -17.90 6.53
C ASN A 242 13.35 -17.57 7.98
N GLN A 243 14.53 -18.01 8.43
CA GLN A 243 15.06 -17.66 9.74
C GLN A 243 15.23 -16.14 9.89
N ALA A 244 15.87 -15.48 8.91
CA ALA A 244 16.01 -14.04 8.91
C ALA A 244 14.65 -13.33 8.95
N HIS A 245 13.65 -13.82 8.19
CA HIS A 245 12.31 -13.25 8.21
C HIS A 245 11.62 -13.37 9.58
N LEU A 246 11.78 -14.51 10.26
CA LEU A 246 11.27 -14.70 11.61
C LEU A 246 11.95 -13.76 12.62
N MET A 247 13.26 -13.54 12.50
CA MET A 247 14.00 -12.59 13.34
C MET A 247 13.52 -11.15 13.11
N VAL A 248 13.33 -10.74 11.86
CA VAL A 248 12.76 -9.43 11.53
C VAL A 248 11.36 -9.27 12.13
N LYS A 249 10.52 -10.31 12.03
CA LYS A 249 9.18 -10.30 12.62
C LYS A 249 9.23 -10.16 14.15
N ALA A 250 10.11 -10.89 14.82
CA ALA A 250 10.29 -10.82 16.27
C ALA A 250 10.75 -9.42 16.70
N MET A 251 11.73 -8.84 16.00
CA MET A 251 12.21 -7.49 16.27
C MET A 251 11.12 -6.44 16.03
N ALA A 252 10.40 -6.53 14.91
CA ALA A 252 9.29 -5.64 14.62
C ALA A 252 8.22 -5.70 15.73
N SER A 253 7.99 -6.90 16.27
CA SER A 253 7.08 -7.10 17.39
C SER A 253 7.56 -6.40 18.66
N ALA A 254 8.82 -6.60 19.04
CA ALA A 254 9.42 -5.97 20.22
C ALA A 254 9.41 -4.43 20.12
N LYS A 255 9.77 -3.86 18.96
CA LYS A 255 9.71 -2.40 18.73
C LYS A 255 8.28 -1.84 18.75
N CYS A 256 7.28 -2.64 18.42
CA CYS A 256 5.88 -2.23 18.52
C CYS A 256 5.41 -2.24 19.99
N GLU A 257 5.79 -3.25 20.76
CA GLU A 257 5.56 -3.30 22.20
C GLU A 257 6.19 -2.09 22.90
N GLU A 258 7.46 -1.79 22.62
CA GLU A 258 8.16 -0.61 23.15
C GLU A 258 7.46 0.72 22.78
N ARG A 259 6.93 0.82 21.54
CA ARG A 259 6.15 1.99 21.10
C ARG A 259 4.84 2.13 21.85
N MET A 260 4.19 1.01 22.16
CA MET A 260 2.96 0.98 22.94
C MET A 260 3.23 1.42 24.38
N GLU A 261 4.29 0.92 25.02
CA GLU A 261 4.75 1.38 26.34
C GLU A 261 5.00 2.89 26.36
N ARG A 262 5.75 3.40 25.39
CA ARG A 262 6.01 4.85 25.28
C ARG A 262 4.74 5.67 25.05
N PHE A 263 3.75 5.12 24.34
CA PHE A 263 2.45 5.77 24.20
C PHE A 263 1.69 5.82 25.53
N MET A 264 1.69 4.73 26.28
CA MET A 264 1.07 4.65 27.60
C MET A 264 1.68 5.65 28.58
N LEU A 265 3.02 5.70 28.67
CA LEU A 265 3.71 6.66 29.54
C LEU A 265 3.37 8.11 29.19
N ARG A 266 3.31 8.46 27.89
CA ARG A 266 2.94 9.81 27.46
C ARG A 266 1.50 10.18 27.85
N ILE A 267 0.59 9.22 27.81
CA ILE A 267 -0.79 9.40 28.24
C ILE A 267 -0.86 9.66 29.75
N GLU A 268 -0.20 8.82 30.54
CA GLU A 268 -0.20 8.96 32.00
C GLU A 268 0.40 10.30 32.43
N GLU A 269 1.49 10.72 31.78
CA GLU A 269 2.13 12.00 32.05
C GLU A 269 1.23 13.18 31.65
N ARG A 270 0.49 13.08 30.54
CA ARG A 270 -0.47 14.11 30.14
C ARG A 270 -1.61 14.24 31.15
N ILE A 271 -2.16 13.11 31.61
CA ILE A 271 -3.20 13.10 32.66
C ILE A 271 -2.68 13.68 33.95
N ARG A 272 -1.46 13.29 34.37
CA ARG A 272 -0.83 13.82 35.59
C ARG A 272 -0.64 15.33 35.53
N ARG A 273 -0.21 15.88 34.39
CA ARG A 273 -0.09 17.33 34.19
C ARG A 273 -1.43 18.05 34.26
N MET A 274 -2.49 17.49 33.67
CA MET A 274 -3.83 18.08 33.75
C MET A 274 -4.36 18.08 35.19
N ILE A 275 -4.13 17.00 35.94
CA ILE A 275 -4.56 16.87 37.33
C ILE A 275 -3.82 17.83 38.26
N GLY A 276 -2.51 18.05 38.02
CA GLY A 276 -1.72 18.98 38.85
C GLY A 276 -2.19 20.44 38.80
N ASN A 277 -3.02 20.80 37.81
CA ASN A 277 -3.46 22.17 37.56
C ASN A 277 -4.92 22.45 37.98
N LEU A 278 -5.65 21.46 38.52
CA LEU A 278 -7.07 21.60 38.85
C LEU A 278 -7.40 21.07 40.24
N SER A 279 -8.52 21.56 40.82
CA SER A 279 -9.05 20.97 42.04
C SER A 279 -9.64 19.59 41.76
N LYS A 280 -9.67 18.73 42.79
CA LYS A 280 -10.24 17.39 42.68
C LYS A 280 -11.71 17.41 42.25
N THR A 281 -12.47 18.41 42.70
CA THR A 281 -13.88 18.61 42.35
C THR A 281 -14.04 18.88 40.86
N ASP A 282 -13.19 19.74 40.28
CA ASP A 282 -13.23 20.05 38.84
C ASP A 282 -12.95 18.82 37.99
N LEU A 283 -11.99 18.00 38.42
CA LEU A 283 -11.62 16.76 37.73
C LEU A 283 -12.71 15.70 37.80
N ASP A 284 -13.42 15.61 38.93
CA ASP A 284 -14.52 14.67 39.12
C ASP A 284 -15.75 15.07 38.29
N GLU A 285 -16.04 16.37 38.18
CA GLU A 285 -17.10 16.88 37.29
C GLU A 285 -16.79 16.65 35.80
N MET A 286 -15.55 16.88 35.38
CA MET A 286 -15.12 16.60 34.00
C MET A 286 -15.21 15.11 33.66
N ALA A 287 -14.81 14.25 34.60
CA ALA A 287 -15.01 12.81 34.46
C ALA A 287 -16.51 12.45 34.39
N GLY A 288 -17.35 13.15 35.16
CA GLY A 288 -18.81 13.09 35.13
C GLY A 288 -19.40 13.35 33.75
N LEU A 289 -18.95 14.40 33.06
CA LEU A 289 -19.36 14.74 31.69
C LEU A 289 -19.03 13.63 30.68
N MET A 290 -18.03 12.81 30.98
CA MET A 290 -17.62 11.66 30.16
C MET A 290 -18.28 10.34 30.58
N GLY A 291 -19.19 10.38 31.56
CA GLY A 291 -19.92 9.21 32.08
C GLY A 291 -19.20 8.43 33.18
N PHE A 292 -18.18 9.00 33.81
CA PHE A 292 -17.46 8.38 34.93
C PHE A 292 -17.84 9.07 36.25
N ARG A 293 -17.88 8.35 37.37
CA ARG A 293 -18.29 8.93 38.66
C ARG A 293 -17.25 9.89 39.24
N ASN A 294 -15.97 9.71 38.88
CA ASN A 294 -14.84 10.50 39.33
C ASN A 294 -13.61 10.27 38.45
N ILE A 295 -12.58 11.08 38.63
CA ILE A 295 -11.32 10.98 37.88
C ILE A 295 -10.60 9.64 38.07
N GLY A 296 -10.77 9.01 39.24
CA GLY A 296 -10.19 7.70 39.54
C GLY A 296 -10.79 6.58 38.68
N GLU A 297 -12.10 6.60 38.46
CA GLU A 297 -12.81 5.65 37.60
C GLU A 297 -12.40 5.83 36.13
N PHE A 298 -12.29 7.07 35.66
CA PHE A 298 -11.78 7.38 34.33
C PHE A 298 -10.36 6.82 34.11
N GLN A 299 -9.44 7.06 35.05
CA GLN A 299 -8.08 6.53 34.98
C GLN A 299 -8.06 4.99 34.99
N LYS A 300 -8.91 4.36 35.79
CA LYS A 300 -9.04 2.90 35.82
C LYS A 300 -9.55 2.36 34.49
N ALA A 301 -10.51 3.02 33.86
CA ALA A 301 -11.03 2.64 32.56
C ALA A 301 -9.97 2.77 31.45
N LEU A 302 -9.20 3.87 31.45
CA LEU A 302 -8.09 4.05 30.49
C LEU A 302 -7.03 2.96 30.66
N ARG A 303 -6.62 2.64 31.90
CA ARG A 303 -5.70 1.52 32.16
C ARG A 303 -6.27 0.19 31.70
N GLY A 304 -7.57 -0.04 31.88
CA GLY A 304 -8.25 -1.23 31.36
C GLY A 304 -8.15 -1.36 29.84
N PHE A 305 -8.44 -0.29 29.09
CA PHE A 305 -8.34 -0.31 27.63
C PHE A 305 -6.90 -0.51 27.13
N LEU A 306 -5.92 0.03 27.86
CA LEU A 306 -4.51 -0.13 27.55
C LEU A 306 -4.05 -1.59 27.77
N GLU A 307 -4.43 -2.21 28.88
CA GLU A 307 -4.11 -3.62 29.14
C GLU A 307 -4.80 -4.54 28.14
N GLU A 308 -6.05 -4.25 27.77
CA GLU A 308 -6.74 -4.95 26.68
C GLU A 308 -5.99 -4.82 25.35
N ALA A 309 -5.52 -3.61 25.00
CA ALA A 309 -4.74 -3.41 23.78
C ALA A 309 -3.46 -4.27 23.78
N ARG A 310 -2.78 -4.34 24.93
CA ARG A 310 -1.58 -5.14 25.14
C ARG A 310 -1.83 -6.63 24.96
N GLU A 311 -2.87 -7.16 25.59
CA GLU A 311 -3.22 -8.57 25.48
C GLU A 311 -3.65 -8.95 24.06
N ARG A 312 -4.43 -8.10 23.39
CA ARG A 312 -4.79 -8.31 21.97
C ARG A 312 -3.56 -8.31 21.07
N TYR A 313 -2.59 -7.45 21.35
CA TYR A 313 -1.34 -7.41 20.62
C TYR A 313 -0.53 -8.70 20.78
N LYS A 314 -0.36 -9.19 22.02
CA LYS A 314 0.33 -10.48 22.29
C LYS A 314 -0.33 -11.67 21.60
N MET A 315 -1.66 -11.64 21.44
CA MET A 315 -2.42 -12.65 20.70
C MET A 315 -2.31 -12.51 19.16
N GLY A 316 -1.49 -11.59 18.65
CA GLY A 316 -1.35 -11.34 17.21
C GLY A 316 -2.51 -10.55 16.58
N LYS A 317 -3.46 -10.05 17.40
CA LYS A 317 -4.64 -9.30 16.95
C LYS A 317 -4.34 -7.80 16.85
N ILE A 318 -3.41 -7.45 15.99
CA ILE A 318 -2.86 -6.08 15.86
C ILE A 318 -3.96 -5.05 15.55
N GLY A 319 -4.92 -5.38 14.67
CA GLY A 319 -6.03 -4.48 14.34
C GLY A 319 -6.92 -4.15 15.54
N GLU A 320 -7.20 -5.15 16.38
CA GLU A 320 -7.99 -4.95 17.61
C GLU A 320 -7.21 -4.11 18.63
N ALA A 321 -5.92 -4.37 18.81
CA ALA A 321 -5.05 -3.58 19.68
C ALA A 321 -5.01 -2.10 19.26
N LEU A 322 -4.84 -1.82 17.97
CA LEU A 322 -4.89 -0.46 17.42
C LEU A 322 -6.25 0.20 17.62
N GLY A 323 -7.35 -0.54 17.48
CA GLY A 323 -8.69 -0.06 17.75
C GLY A 323 -8.85 0.44 19.19
N ARG A 324 -8.30 -0.32 20.16
CA ARG A 324 -8.30 0.06 21.58
C ARG A 324 -7.43 1.29 21.85
N LEU A 325 -6.24 1.38 21.26
CA LEU A 325 -5.38 2.56 21.40
C LEU A 325 -6.03 3.83 20.82
N LYS A 326 -6.72 3.73 19.68
CA LYS A 326 -7.49 4.86 19.11
C LYS A 326 -8.63 5.30 20.01
N LEU A 327 -9.30 4.37 20.68
CA LEU A 327 -10.36 4.70 21.64
C LEU A 327 -9.78 5.49 22.82
N VAL A 328 -8.63 5.06 23.36
CA VAL A 328 -7.92 5.76 24.42
C VAL A 328 -7.51 7.17 23.99
N GLU A 329 -6.93 7.32 22.80
CA GLU A 329 -6.57 8.63 22.23
C GLU A 329 -7.78 9.56 22.13
N ARG A 330 -8.92 9.06 21.63
CA ARG A 330 -10.16 9.83 21.53
C ARG A 330 -10.64 10.32 22.89
N ARG A 331 -10.70 9.43 23.89
CA ARG A 331 -11.15 9.77 25.25
C ARG A 331 -10.25 10.82 25.90
N ILE A 332 -8.94 10.72 25.71
CA ILE A 332 -8.00 11.73 26.23
C ILE A 332 -8.14 13.05 25.49
N GLY A 333 -8.40 13.01 24.19
CA GLY A 333 -8.70 14.20 23.39
C GLY A 333 -9.96 14.92 23.89
N GLU A 334 -11.05 14.18 24.13
CA GLU A 334 -12.28 14.69 24.73
C GLU A 334 -12.02 15.32 26.11
N PHE A 335 -11.31 14.61 26.99
CA PHE A 335 -10.95 15.12 28.31
C PHE A 335 -10.10 16.40 28.24
N THR A 336 -9.15 16.47 27.30
CA THR A 336 -8.33 17.68 27.10
C THR A 336 -9.17 18.86 26.61
N ARG A 337 -10.14 18.63 25.72
CA ARG A 337 -11.01 19.72 25.25
C ARG A 337 -11.85 20.30 26.38
N LEU A 338 -12.38 19.43 27.25
CA LEU A 338 -13.09 19.87 28.45
C LEU A 338 -12.17 20.64 29.40
N PHE A 339 -10.90 20.24 29.49
CA PHE A 339 -9.88 20.94 30.29
C PHE A 339 -9.63 22.35 29.76
N GLU A 340 -9.39 22.47 28.45
CA GLU A 340 -9.12 23.75 27.79
C GLU A 340 -10.32 24.69 27.88
N ALA A 341 -11.54 24.19 27.71
CA ALA A 341 -12.77 24.97 27.85
C ALA A 341 -12.96 25.56 29.26
N ARG A 342 -12.47 24.88 30.31
CA ARG A 342 -12.57 25.34 31.71
C ARG A 342 -11.49 26.32 32.14
N GLN A 343 -10.34 26.34 31.46
CA GLN A 343 -9.25 27.27 31.79
C GLN A 343 -9.38 28.64 31.12
N LEU A 344 -10.38 28.83 30.25
CA LEU A 344 -10.69 30.14 29.67
C LEU A 344 -11.40 31.02 30.72
N PRO A 345 -10.93 32.25 30.99
CA PRO A 345 -11.58 33.15 31.94
C PRO A 345 -12.99 33.52 31.49
N GLU A 346 -13.94 33.64 32.43
CA GLU A 346 -15.37 33.99 32.18
C GLU A 346 -15.55 35.26 31.32
N SER A 347 -14.57 36.16 31.28
CA SER A 347 -14.59 37.35 30.42
C SER A 347 -14.44 37.07 28.92
N GLU A 348 -14.06 35.85 28.52
CA GLU A 348 -14.05 35.41 27.11
C GLU A 348 -15.25 34.54 26.74
N GLN A 349 -16.18 34.28 27.68
CA GLN A 349 -17.40 33.48 27.46
C GLN A 349 -18.61 34.27 26.95
N GLU A 350 -18.44 35.53 26.52
CA GLU A 350 -19.51 36.21 25.79
C GLU A 350 -19.71 35.49 24.43
N GLU A 351 -20.89 34.90 24.22
CA GLU A 351 -21.36 34.37 22.95
C GLU A 351 -21.44 35.52 21.93
N GLY A 352 -20.29 35.89 21.38
CA GLY A 352 -20.23 36.87 20.31
C GLY A 352 -20.84 36.29 19.02
N HIS A 353 -21.39 37.18 18.20
CA HIS A 353 -21.91 36.86 16.89
C HIS A 353 -20.82 36.36 15.91
N LEU A 354 -20.84 35.05 15.64
CA LEU A 354 -19.99 34.42 14.62
C LEU A 354 -20.46 34.78 13.21
N SER A 355 -19.60 35.43 12.42
CA SER A 355 -19.92 35.77 11.04
C SER A 355 -18.67 35.79 10.16
N LEU A 356 -18.78 35.15 8.99
CA LEU A 356 -17.75 35.10 7.97
C LEU A 356 -18.30 35.61 6.65
N GLU A 357 -17.45 36.32 5.91
CA GLU A 357 -17.71 36.76 4.55
C GLU A 357 -16.60 36.22 3.64
N VAL A 358 -16.96 35.67 2.49
CA VAL A 358 -16.01 35.17 1.50
C VAL A 358 -16.28 35.89 0.18
N SER A 359 -15.27 36.54 -0.37
CA SER A 359 -15.35 37.17 -1.70
C SER A 359 -14.29 36.59 -2.63
N VAL A 360 -14.63 36.50 -3.92
CA VAL A 360 -13.77 35.90 -4.94
C VAL A 360 -13.61 36.88 -6.10
N THR A 361 -12.36 37.17 -6.46
CA THR A 361 -12.03 37.81 -7.73
C THR A 361 -11.26 36.83 -8.60
N LYS A 362 -11.60 36.76 -9.88
CA LYS A 362 -11.01 35.82 -10.83
C LYS A 362 -10.21 36.54 -11.91
N GLU A 363 -9.06 35.98 -12.25
CA GLU A 363 -8.22 36.42 -13.36
C GLU A 363 -8.00 35.24 -14.31
N VAL A 364 -8.51 35.36 -15.54
CA VAL A 364 -8.44 34.28 -16.54
C VAL A 364 -7.22 34.49 -17.42
N GLN A 365 -6.37 33.48 -17.50
CA GLN A 365 -5.22 33.44 -18.42
C GLN A 365 -5.31 32.20 -19.32
N LYS A 366 -4.57 32.18 -20.43
CA LYS A 366 -4.69 31.19 -21.52
C LYS A 366 -4.71 29.72 -21.06
N ASN A 367 -4.00 29.39 -19.99
CA ASN A 367 -3.85 28.01 -19.51
C ASN A 367 -4.30 27.79 -18.04
N PHE A 368 -4.70 28.84 -17.32
CA PHE A 368 -5.11 28.74 -15.92
C PHE A 368 -5.97 29.92 -15.49
N VAL A 369 -6.77 29.71 -14.45
CA VAL A 369 -7.50 30.77 -13.75
C VAL A 369 -6.87 30.98 -12.38
N THR A 370 -6.59 32.23 -12.03
CA THR A 370 -6.19 32.61 -10.67
C THR A 370 -7.41 33.14 -9.93
N LEU A 371 -7.75 32.53 -8.80
CA LEU A 371 -8.77 33.01 -7.87
C LEU A 371 -8.09 33.70 -6.71
N LYS A 372 -8.37 34.99 -6.48
CA LYS A 372 -8.03 35.68 -5.24
C LYS A 372 -9.25 35.66 -4.34
N ILE A 373 -9.14 34.92 -3.24
CA ILE A 373 -10.23 34.68 -2.30
C ILE A 373 -9.91 35.43 -1.02
N THR A 374 -10.79 36.34 -0.63
CA THR A 374 -10.70 37.06 0.64
C THR A 374 -11.66 36.44 1.63
N VAL A 375 -11.14 35.97 2.76
CA VAL A 375 -11.93 35.50 3.90
C VAL A 375 -11.87 36.57 4.97
N LYS A 376 -13.02 37.10 5.36
CA LYS A 376 -13.16 38.17 6.34
C LYS A 376 -14.01 37.72 7.51
N ASN A 377 -13.49 37.87 8.71
CA ASN A 377 -14.27 37.74 9.93
C ASN A 377 -15.10 39.01 10.12
N THR A 378 -16.42 38.91 9.94
CA THR A 378 -17.35 40.03 10.17
C THR A 378 -17.98 39.98 11.57
N GLY A 379 -17.69 38.93 12.33
CA GLY A 379 -18.09 38.77 13.72
C GLY A 379 -17.21 39.53 14.71
N ASP A 380 -17.52 39.33 15.98
CA ASP A 380 -16.87 39.85 17.18
C ASP A 380 -16.03 38.79 17.92
N VAL A 381 -16.07 37.51 17.49
CA VAL A 381 -15.26 36.41 18.03
C VAL A 381 -14.16 36.00 17.05
N SER A 382 -12.97 35.65 17.55
CA SER A 382 -11.90 35.07 16.72
C SER A 382 -12.29 33.69 16.18
N ILE A 383 -12.00 33.45 14.89
CA ILE A 383 -12.34 32.20 14.20
C ILE A 383 -11.08 31.44 13.85
N VAL A 384 -11.05 30.15 14.19
CA VAL A 384 -9.95 29.22 13.91
C VAL A 384 -10.27 28.36 12.71
N PHE A 385 -9.28 28.17 11.85
CA PHE A 385 -9.36 27.39 10.63
C PHE A 385 -8.42 26.18 10.68
N PRO A 386 -8.77 25.08 10.01
CA PRO A 386 -8.02 23.81 10.09
C PRO A 386 -6.66 23.85 9.37
N ASN A 387 -6.42 24.85 8.51
CA ASN A 387 -5.21 24.96 7.71
C ASN A 387 -4.95 26.41 7.26
N ALA A 388 -3.77 26.62 6.66
CA ALA A 388 -3.36 27.93 6.15
C ALA A 388 -4.19 28.48 4.97
N ALA A 389 -5.07 27.65 4.39
CA ALA A 389 -6.02 28.05 3.36
C ALA A 389 -7.45 28.16 3.91
N PHE A 390 -7.62 28.44 5.20
CA PHE A 390 -8.92 28.76 5.81
C PHE A 390 -10.00 27.67 5.63
N GLY A 391 -9.59 26.40 5.52
CA GLY A 391 -10.53 25.32 5.24
C GLY A 391 -11.28 25.47 3.91
N LEU A 392 -10.71 26.19 2.94
CA LEU A 392 -11.38 26.53 1.69
C LEU A 392 -11.66 25.30 0.82
N ILE A 393 -12.85 25.27 0.23
CA ILE A 393 -13.27 24.31 -0.80
C ILE A 393 -13.91 25.10 -1.93
N ILE A 394 -13.48 24.84 -3.16
CA ILE A 394 -14.16 25.32 -4.37
C ILE A 394 -15.16 24.24 -4.78
N GLU A 395 -16.42 24.60 -4.89
CA GLU A 395 -17.49 23.72 -5.32
C GLU A 395 -17.96 24.10 -6.73
N LYS A 396 -18.34 23.09 -7.52
CA LYS A 396 -18.96 23.25 -8.84
C LYS A 396 -20.44 22.89 -8.76
N LYS A 397 -21.28 23.70 -9.39
CA LYS A 397 -22.71 23.42 -9.59
C LYS A 397 -22.86 22.36 -10.69
N VAL A 398 -23.52 21.25 -10.37
CA VAL A 398 -23.76 20.14 -11.31
C VAL A 398 -25.26 19.89 -11.43
N ALA A 399 -25.76 19.89 -12.67
CA ALA A 399 -27.14 19.59 -12.97
C ALA A 399 -27.50 18.18 -12.49
N ASN A 400 -28.62 18.06 -11.80
CA ASN A 400 -29.13 16.77 -11.36
C ASN A 400 -29.88 16.10 -12.51
N GLY A 401 -29.38 14.97 -13.01
CA GLY A 401 -29.88 14.31 -14.22
C GLY A 401 -31.35 13.86 -14.18
N ASN A 402 -32.01 13.93 -13.02
CA ASN A 402 -33.41 13.54 -12.80
C ASN A 402 -34.38 14.74 -12.71
N GLY A 403 -34.01 15.93 -13.21
CA GLY A 403 -34.86 17.13 -13.12
C GLY A 403 -35.00 17.70 -11.71
N GLY A 404 -34.13 17.30 -10.78
CA GLY A 404 -34.04 17.85 -9.44
C GLY A 404 -33.20 19.14 -9.38
N GLN A 405 -33.19 19.81 -8.22
CA GLN A 405 -32.34 20.98 -7.99
C GLN A 405 -30.85 20.66 -8.20
N ASP A 406 -30.12 21.64 -8.74
CA ASP A 406 -28.67 21.57 -8.92
C ASP A 406 -27.95 21.21 -7.60
N VAL A 407 -26.93 20.35 -7.70
CA VAL A 407 -26.15 19.91 -6.55
C VAL A 407 -24.74 20.49 -6.63
N TRP A 408 -24.28 21.06 -5.51
CA TRP A 408 -22.90 21.51 -5.35
C TRP A 408 -21.99 20.32 -5.04
N LYS A 409 -20.95 20.13 -5.85
CA LYS A 409 -19.94 19.09 -5.64
C LYS A 409 -18.57 19.71 -5.39
N PRO A 410 -17.78 19.21 -4.41
CA PRO A 410 -16.41 19.62 -4.24
C PRO A 410 -15.63 19.43 -5.55
N PHE A 411 -14.98 20.50 -6.01
CA PHE A 411 -14.18 20.52 -7.23
C PHE A 411 -12.69 20.65 -6.92
N TYR A 412 -12.32 21.54 -5.99
CA TYR A 412 -10.91 21.78 -5.67
C TYR A 412 -10.72 22.17 -4.20
N THR A 413 -9.71 21.59 -3.56
CA THR A 413 -9.28 21.97 -2.20
C THR A 413 -7.83 22.44 -2.27
N PRO A 414 -7.51 23.68 -1.85
CA PRO A 414 -6.14 24.19 -1.91
C PRO A 414 -5.18 23.37 -1.05
N VAL A 415 -4.01 23.06 -1.61
CA VAL A 415 -2.91 22.46 -0.84
C VAL A 415 -2.40 23.51 0.15
N SER A 416 -2.48 23.20 1.44
CA SER A 416 -2.11 24.12 2.52
C SER A 416 -1.35 23.42 3.63
N ALA A 417 -0.54 24.17 4.37
CA ALA A 417 0.11 23.67 5.57
C ALA A 417 -0.96 23.34 6.63
N GLN A 418 -0.82 22.19 7.29
CA GLN A 418 -1.68 21.78 8.41
C GLN A 418 -1.30 22.56 9.69
N VAL A 419 -1.49 23.86 9.63
CA VAL A 419 -1.29 24.80 10.74
C VAL A 419 -2.60 25.52 10.97
N LEU A 420 -3.05 25.56 12.22
CA LEU A 420 -4.24 26.32 12.60
C LEU A 420 -3.98 27.80 12.36
N VAL A 421 -4.91 28.44 11.67
CA VAL A 421 -4.88 29.90 11.45
C VAL A 421 -6.06 30.51 12.15
N THR A 422 -5.83 31.63 12.83
CA THR A 422 -6.88 32.41 13.48
C THR A 422 -7.10 33.70 12.70
N LEU A 423 -8.35 34.07 12.48
CA LEU A 423 -8.77 35.41 12.09
C LEU A 423 -9.41 36.10 13.27
N ASP A 424 -8.83 37.20 13.70
CA ASP A 424 -9.40 38.03 14.76
C ASP A 424 -10.64 38.81 14.25
N PRO A 425 -11.47 39.35 15.16
CA PRO A 425 -12.66 40.10 14.78
C PRO A 425 -12.34 41.21 13.78
N ARG A 426 -13.11 41.31 12.71
CA ARG A 426 -12.94 42.29 11.61
C ARG A 426 -11.68 42.11 10.76
N GLU A 427 -10.85 41.10 11.01
CA GLU A 427 -9.68 40.78 10.20
C GLU A 427 -10.11 40.18 8.85
N ALA A 428 -9.37 40.52 7.80
CA ALA A 428 -9.51 39.91 6.49
C ALA A 428 -8.15 39.39 6.00
N ARG A 429 -8.14 38.21 5.38
CA ARG A 429 -6.96 37.66 4.72
C ARG A 429 -7.29 37.21 3.31
N GLU A 430 -6.35 37.42 2.40
CA GLU A 430 -6.44 37.02 1.01
C GLU A 430 -5.55 35.82 0.73
N ILE A 431 -6.04 34.89 -0.09
CA ILE A 431 -5.24 33.80 -0.66
C ILE A 431 -5.44 33.75 -2.18
N ALA A 432 -4.36 33.52 -2.91
CA ALA A 432 -4.40 33.31 -4.35
C ALA A 432 -4.26 31.81 -4.68
N ILE A 433 -5.22 31.29 -5.44
CA ILE A 433 -5.26 29.89 -5.88
C ILE A 433 -5.19 29.85 -7.41
N LYS A 434 -4.33 28.99 -7.93
CA LYS A 434 -4.17 28.80 -9.38
C LYS A 434 -4.76 27.47 -9.80
N ILE A 435 -5.77 27.50 -10.68
CA ILE A 435 -6.45 26.31 -11.21
C ILE A 435 -6.11 26.16 -12.69
N GLN A 436 -5.51 25.03 -13.07
CA GLN A 436 -5.14 24.75 -14.46
C GLN A 436 -6.33 24.18 -15.21
N LYS A 437 -6.79 24.89 -16.26
CA LYS A 437 -7.89 24.48 -17.15
C LYS A 437 -9.13 23.92 -16.40
N PRO A 438 -9.80 24.71 -15.55
CA PRO A 438 -11.06 24.27 -14.95
C PRO A 438 -12.08 23.95 -16.05
N PRO A 439 -12.97 22.95 -15.87
CA PRO A 439 -14.08 22.74 -16.78
C PRO A 439 -15.08 23.92 -16.74
N GLU A 440 -15.71 24.25 -17.85
CA GLU A 440 -16.72 25.33 -17.88
C GLU A 440 -17.87 25.06 -16.88
N GLY A 441 -18.33 26.09 -16.18
CA GLY A 441 -19.49 26.00 -15.30
C GLY A 441 -19.58 27.09 -14.24
N ILE A 442 -20.54 26.94 -13.32
CA ILE A 442 -20.77 27.83 -12.18
C ILE A 442 -20.13 27.24 -10.93
N TYR A 443 -19.42 28.10 -10.19
CA TYR A 443 -18.61 27.75 -9.03
C TYR A 443 -18.93 28.65 -7.84
N ARG A 444 -18.58 28.19 -6.64
CA ARG A 444 -18.53 29.02 -5.42
C ARG A 444 -17.36 28.58 -4.54
N ALA A 445 -16.87 29.49 -3.71
CA ALA A 445 -15.89 29.19 -2.67
C ALA A 445 -16.61 29.04 -1.32
N VAL A 446 -16.18 28.06 -0.52
CA VAL A 446 -16.71 27.78 0.81
C VAL A 446 -15.56 27.79 1.80
N ALA A 447 -15.67 28.56 2.88
CA ALA A 447 -14.71 28.56 3.98
C ALA A 447 -15.33 27.89 5.21
N HIS A 448 -14.54 27.06 5.89
CA HIS A 448 -14.96 26.33 7.09
C HIS A 448 -14.03 26.66 8.26
N GLY A 449 -14.60 27.25 9.31
CA GLY A 449 -13.91 27.54 10.56
C GLY A 449 -14.76 27.18 11.77
N TRP A 450 -14.24 27.47 12.95
CA TRP A 450 -14.99 27.39 14.20
C TRP A 450 -14.57 28.50 15.16
N SER A 451 -15.48 28.88 16.06
CA SER A 451 -15.18 29.82 17.14
C SER A 451 -13.99 29.33 17.96
N LYS A 452 -13.03 30.23 18.25
CA LYS A 452 -11.89 29.90 19.12
C LYS A 452 -12.33 29.51 20.53
N VAL A 453 -13.44 30.06 21.01
CA VAL A 453 -13.95 29.87 22.37
C VAL A 453 -15.02 28.78 22.41
N SER A 454 -16.15 28.99 21.72
CA SER A 454 -17.31 28.09 21.80
C SER A 454 -17.16 26.82 20.96
N MET A 455 -16.17 26.78 20.06
CA MET A 455 -15.97 25.70 19.07
C MET A 455 -17.17 25.49 18.14
N GLU A 456 -18.13 26.42 18.10
CA GLU A 456 -19.25 26.37 17.16
C GLU A 456 -18.76 26.53 15.73
N PRO A 457 -19.22 25.67 14.80
CA PRO A 457 -18.80 25.71 13.42
C PRO A 457 -19.39 26.94 12.71
N VAL A 458 -18.59 27.58 11.86
CA VAL A 458 -19.01 28.68 11.01
C VAL A 458 -18.63 28.38 9.56
N VAL A 459 -19.58 28.59 8.65
CA VAL A 459 -19.43 28.35 7.22
C VAL A 459 -19.87 29.59 6.47
N ALA A 460 -19.06 30.01 5.51
CA ALA A 460 -19.41 31.10 4.60
C ALA A 460 -19.21 30.71 3.16
N TYR A 461 -20.08 31.25 2.31
CA TYR A 461 -20.13 31.01 0.88
C TYR A 461 -19.83 32.32 0.15
N SER A 462 -19.05 32.23 -0.92
CA SER A 462 -18.95 33.34 -1.86
C SER A 462 -20.20 33.44 -2.72
N GLU A 463 -20.35 34.59 -3.39
CA GLU A 463 -21.22 34.69 -4.56
C GLU A 463 -20.82 33.66 -5.64
N GLU A 464 -21.80 33.26 -6.46
CA GLU A 464 -21.58 32.35 -7.58
C GLU A 464 -20.72 33.02 -8.67
N PHE A 465 -19.74 32.31 -9.22
CA PHE A 465 -18.90 32.80 -10.31
C PHE A 465 -18.71 31.75 -11.41
N SER A 466 -18.66 32.17 -12.67
CA SER A 466 -18.40 31.27 -13.79
C SER A 466 -16.90 31.04 -14.02
N LEU A 467 -16.50 29.83 -14.40
CA LEU A 467 -15.17 29.56 -14.96
C LEU A 467 -15.32 29.15 -16.43
N PRO A 468 -14.39 29.61 -17.31
CA PRO A 468 -14.41 29.33 -18.74
C PRO A 468 -13.93 27.93 -19.08
#